data_AF-V5I1C6-F1
#
_entry.id   AF-V5I1C6-F1
#
_cell.length_a   1.000
_cell.length_b   1.000
_cell.length_c   1.000
_cell.angle_alpha   90.00
_cell.angle_beta   90.00
_cell.angle_gamma   90.00
#
_symmetry.space_group_name_H-M   'P 1'
#
loop_
_entity.id
_entity.type
_entity.pdbx_description
1 polymer ?
#
loop_
_entity_poly.entity_id
_entity_poly.type
_entity_poly.pdbx_seq_one_letter_code
_entity_poly.pdbx_strand_id
1 'polypeptide(L)'
;AGMLFGLITMLVQHAGLFLTGFHTGLFAGFGAMALLRVWYTPATVWITVGVLLACSIVGAVLNLFWQKALTILGTSVYGGAMMVIGSDYFVSRSRLTDWSLGVILLKPPLALCWFSWLILALWPLLILLGVLTQWRLTGRGVYHSELGPSRRSRQLNLQRIRQEESRAEQRQRKYRYLYQVRTAHGDVISQSYIQSLQKKVCPPPDDSLSMLHSDLTHLTVLNPSESTATTMSQVT
;
A
#
# COMPACT_ATOMS: atom_id res chain seq x y z
N ALA A 1 -6.74 4.30 13.81
CA ALA A 1 -5.27 4.22 13.65
C ALA A 1 -4.83 4.08 12.18
N GLY A 2 -5.30 3.07 11.43
CA GLY A 2 -4.85 2.83 10.05
C GLY A 2 -5.09 3.96 9.04
N MET A 3 -6.19 4.72 9.16
CA MET A 3 -6.49 5.84 8.23
C MET A 3 -5.51 7.01 8.36
N LEU A 4 -5.14 7.37 9.60
CA LEU A 4 -4.14 8.42 9.85
C LEU A 4 -2.76 7.99 9.33
N PHE A 5 -2.38 6.73 9.57
CA PHE A 5 -1.13 6.18 9.06
C PHE A 5 -1.10 6.13 7.52
N GLY A 6 -2.22 5.76 6.88
CA GLY A 6 -2.37 5.81 5.42
C GLY A 6 -2.23 7.24 4.85
N LEU A 7 -2.83 8.23 5.51
CA LEU A 7 -2.73 9.63 5.08
C LEU A 7 -1.29 10.16 5.23
N ILE A 8 -0.62 9.85 6.34
CA ILE A 8 0.78 10.22 6.58
C ILE A 8 1.69 9.60 5.50
N THR A 9 1.53 8.31 5.19
CA THR A 9 2.37 7.63 4.19
C THR A 9 2.17 8.16 2.77
N MET A 10 0.93 8.50 2.39
CA MET A 10 0.66 9.18 1.11
C MET A 10 1.26 10.59 1.06
N LEU A 11 1.15 11.36 2.14
CA LEU A 11 1.73 12.69 2.24
C LEU A 11 3.26 12.64 2.11
N VAL A 12 3.92 11.71 2.81
CA VAL A 12 5.37 11.54 2.78
C VAL A 12 5.86 11.22 1.37
N GLN A 13 5.15 10.38 0.61
CA GLN A 13 5.51 10.07 -0.78
C GLN A 13 5.44 11.31 -1.68
N HIS A 14 4.35 12.08 -1.60
CA HIS A 14 4.21 13.30 -2.39
C HIS A 14 5.19 14.40 -1.96
N ALA A 15 5.46 14.53 -0.65
CA ALA A 15 6.48 15.44 -0.14
C ALA A 15 7.88 15.05 -0.62
N GLY A 16 8.21 13.76 -0.65
CA GLY A 16 9.49 13.26 -1.18
C GLY A 16 9.67 13.53 -2.67
N LEU A 17 8.61 13.34 -3.47
CA LEU A 17 8.62 13.68 -4.90
C LEU A 17 8.77 15.18 -5.12
N PHE A 18 8.05 16.00 -4.35
CA PHE A 18 8.17 17.46 -4.40
C PHE A 18 9.59 17.90 -4.07
N LEU A 19 10.17 17.39 -2.97
CA LEU A 19 11.51 17.75 -2.52
C LEU A 19 12.58 17.34 -3.54
N THR A 20 12.44 16.15 -4.13
CA THR A 20 13.36 15.69 -5.19
C THR A 20 13.29 16.63 -6.39
N GLY A 21 12.08 16.97 -6.85
CA GLY A 21 11.90 17.92 -7.95
C GLY A 21 12.42 19.32 -7.62
N PHE A 22 12.23 19.79 -6.40
CA PHE A 22 12.77 21.06 -5.91
C PHE A 22 14.30 21.09 -6.02
N HIS A 23 14.99 20.05 -5.54
CA HIS A 23 16.45 19.94 -5.67
C HIS A 23 16.92 19.92 -7.13
N THR A 24 16.22 19.19 -8.01
CA THR A 24 16.59 19.19 -9.44
C THR A 24 16.45 20.55 -10.09
N GLY A 25 15.37 21.26 -9.78
CA GLY A 25 15.16 22.62 -10.26
C GLY A 25 16.21 23.59 -9.73
N LEU A 26 16.68 23.39 -8.50
CA LEU A 26 17.77 24.17 -7.91
C LEU A 26 19.09 23.96 -8.66
N PHE A 27 19.47 22.71 -8.98
CA PHE A 27 20.67 22.44 -9.79
C PHE A 27 20.55 22.97 -11.22
N ALA A 28 19.37 22.85 -11.84
CA ALA A 28 19.11 23.42 -13.15
C ALA A 28 19.23 24.95 -13.14
N GLY A 29 18.65 25.60 -12.13
CA GLY A 29 18.76 27.05 -11.92
C GLY A 29 20.20 27.47 -11.67
N PHE A 30 20.96 26.71 -10.86
CA PHE A 30 22.39 26.97 -10.66
C PHE A 30 23.18 26.85 -11.96
N GLY A 31 22.96 25.80 -12.75
CA GLY A 31 23.59 25.63 -14.07
C GLY A 31 23.27 26.77 -15.02
N ALA A 32 22.01 27.21 -15.06
CA ALA A 32 21.58 28.36 -15.86
C ALA A 32 22.27 29.65 -15.39
N MET A 33 22.38 29.89 -14.09
CA MET A 33 23.07 31.05 -13.53
C MET A 33 24.59 31.02 -13.79
N ALA A 34 25.23 29.86 -13.64
CA ALA A 34 26.64 29.68 -13.93
C ALA A 34 26.94 29.94 -15.41
N LEU A 35 26.07 29.49 -16.30
CA LEU A 35 26.17 29.74 -17.73
C LEU A 35 25.89 31.20 -18.08
N LEU A 36 24.83 31.80 -17.52
CA LEU A 36 24.51 33.22 -17.70
C LEU A 36 25.69 34.10 -17.31
N ARG A 37 26.37 33.75 -16.21
CA ARG A 37 27.54 34.48 -15.70
C ARG A 37 28.71 34.55 -16.69
N VAL A 38 28.78 33.65 -17.66
CA VAL A 38 29.80 33.69 -18.74
C VAL A 38 29.61 34.92 -19.62
N TRP A 39 28.37 35.35 -19.85
CA TRP A 39 28.04 36.47 -20.74
C TRP A 39 27.61 37.73 -19.99
N TYR A 40 26.94 37.57 -18.84
CA TYR A 40 26.35 38.67 -18.09
C TYR A 40 26.35 38.39 -16.59
N THR A 41 26.89 39.32 -15.80
CA THR A 41 26.80 39.30 -14.35
C THR A 41 25.60 40.12 -13.89
N PRO A 42 24.58 39.52 -13.24
CA PRO A 42 23.47 40.28 -12.70
C PRO A 42 23.96 41.26 -11.63
N ALA A 43 23.29 42.40 -11.52
CA ALA A 43 23.68 43.47 -10.61
C ALA A 43 23.33 43.18 -9.13
N THR A 44 22.34 42.32 -8.88
CA THR A 44 21.83 42.06 -7.53
C THR A 44 21.70 40.58 -7.23
N VAL A 45 21.97 40.20 -5.98
CA VAL A 45 21.83 38.81 -5.48
C VAL A 45 20.36 38.38 -5.45
N TRP A 46 19.41 39.32 -5.33
CA TRP A 46 17.98 38.99 -5.35
C TRP A 46 17.52 38.38 -6.68
N ILE A 47 18.17 38.75 -7.79
CA ILE A 47 17.90 38.11 -9.09
C ILE A 47 18.33 36.66 -9.05
N THR A 48 19.51 36.34 -8.49
CA THR A 48 19.96 34.94 -8.41
C THR A 48 19.07 34.11 -7.51
N VAL A 49 18.69 34.64 -6.34
CA VAL A 49 17.73 33.99 -5.43
C VAL A 49 16.38 33.78 -6.12
N GLY A 50 15.86 34.79 -6.80
CA GLY A 50 14.60 34.71 -7.53
C GLY A 50 14.60 33.65 -8.63
N VAL A 51 15.67 33.60 -9.44
CA VAL A 51 15.85 32.58 -10.48
C VAL A 51 15.96 31.18 -9.87
N LEU A 52 16.76 31.01 -8.81
CA LEU A 52 16.90 29.71 -8.14
C LEU A 52 15.56 29.23 -7.57
N LEU A 53 14.81 30.10 -6.89
CA LEU A 53 13.48 29.74 -6.36
C LEU A 53 12.49 29.43 -7.48
N ALA A 54 12.43 30.24 -8.54
CA ALA A 54 11.56 30.01 -9.68
C ALA A 54 11.85 28.67 -10.36
N CYS A 55 13.12 28.39 -10.67
CA CYS A 55 13.53 27.11 -11.25
C CYS A 55 13.26 25.93 -10.30
N SER A 56 13.44 26.10 -8.99
CA SER A 56 13.15 25.05 -8.00
C SER A 56 11.66 24.72 -7.93
N ILE A 57 10.79 25.72 -7.93
CA ILE A 57 9.32 25.53 -7.94
C ILE A 57 8.89 24.89 -9.26
N VAL A 58 9.39 25.38 -10.40
CA VAL A 58 9.09 24.78 -11.71
C VAL A 58 9.57 23.33 -11.76
N GLY A 59 10.77 23.03 -11.28
CA GLY A 59 11.30 21.66 -11.19
C GLY A 59 10.44 20.76 -10.29
N ALA A 60 9.98 21.27 -9.14
CA ALA A 60 9.09 20.55 -8.25
C ALA A 60 7.76 20.19 -8.91
N VAL A 61 7.14 21.17 -9.59
CA VAL A 61 5.88 20.98 -10.31
C VAL A 61 6.04 20.04 -11.50
N LEU A 62 7.09 20.21 -12.31
CA LEU A 62 7.40 19.33 -13.44
C LEU A 62 7.62 17.89 -12.97
N ASN A 63 8.33 17.69 -11.85
CA ASN A 63 8.54 16.37 -11.28
C ASN A 63 7.21 15.69 -10.89
N LEU A 64 6.19 16.45 -10.47
CA LEU A 64 4.86 15.88 -10.21
C LEU A 64 4.13 15.42 -11.48
N PHE A 65 4.41 16.03 -12.65
CA PHE A 65 3.83 15.64 -13.94
C PHE A 65 4.55 14.44 -14.57
N TRP A 66 5.88 14.45 -14.61
CA TRP A 66 6.71 13.40 -15.21
C TRP A 66 7.52 12.61 -14.18
N GLN A 67 6.83 12.15 -13.13
CA GLN A 67 7.41 11.55 -11.92
C GLN A 67 8.52 10.54 -12.20
N LYS A 68 8.29 9.54 -13.05
CA LYS A 68 9.28 8.49 -13.29
C LYS A 68 10.58 9.01 -13.91
N ALA A 69 10.47 9.77 -15.00
CA ALA A 69 11.63 10.24 -15.74
C ALA A 69 12.41 11.28 -14.93
N LEU A 70 11.71 12.25 -14.33
CA LEU A 70 12.35 13.33 -13.58
C LEU A 70 12.87 12.87 -12.21
N THR A 71 12.29 11.85 -11.59
CA THR A 71 12.86 11.27 -10.35
C THR A 71 14.14 10.49 -10.65
N ILE A 72 14.19 9.72 -11.75
CA ILE A 72 15.41 9.05 -12.23
C ILE A 72 16.49 10.10 -12.52
N LEU A 73 16.18 11.09 -13.36
CA LEU A 73 17.11 12.17 -13.65
C LEU A 73 17.57 12.88 -12.37
N GLY A 74 16.64 13.16 -11.46
CA GLY A 74 16.93 13.95 -10.27
C GLY A 74 17.80 13.27 -9.24
N THR A 75 17.52 12.00 -8.97
CA THR A 75 18.36 11.18 -8.08
C THR A 75 19.74 10.98 -8.67
N SER A 76 19.86 10.86 -10.00
CA SER A 76 21.14 10.81 -10.68
C SER A 76 21.93 12.12 -10.62
N VAL A 77 21.28 13.27 -10.80
CA VAL A 77 21.89 14.61 -10.66
C VAL A 77 22.40 14.84 -9.24
N TYR A 78 21.55 14.56 -8.25
CA TYR A 78 21.90 14.72 -6.83
C TYR A 78 23.04 13.80 -6.41
N GLY A 79 22.98 12.51 -6.78
CA GLY A 79 24.04 11.55 -6.50
C GLY A 79 25.37 11.94 -7.15
N GLY A 80 25.34 12.37 -8.42
CA GLY A 80 26.52 12.88 -9.12
C GLY A 80 27.09 14.13 -8.45
N ALA A 81 26.24 15.04 -7.97
CA ALA A 81 26.68 16.25 -7.27
C ALA A 81 27.40 15.91 -5.96
N MET A 82 26.87 14.97 -5.17
CA MET A 82 27.50 14.50 -3.94
C MET A 82 28.89 13.87 -4.21
N MET A 83 29.01 13.06 -5.26
CA MET A 83 30.30 12.46 -5.65
C MET A 83 31.31 13.51 -6.12
N VAL A 84 30.86 14.51 -6.88
CA VAL A 84 31.70 15.63 -7.35
C VAL A 84 32.17 16.49 -6.18
N ILE A 85 31.29 16.85 -5.25
CA ILE A 85 31.64 17.63 -4.06
C ILE A 85 32.66 16.87 -3.19
N GLY A 86 32.44 15.56 -2.98
CA GLY A 86 33.39 14.72 -2.26
C GLY A 86 34.75 14.64 -2.96
N SER A 87 34.76 14.45 -4.28
CA SER A 87 35.99 14.40 -5.08
C SER A 87 36.74 15.74 -5.05
N ASP A 88 36.02 16.85 -5.14
CA ASP A 88 36.61 18.20 -5.10
C ASP A 88 37.17 18.56 -3.73
N TYR A 89 36.55 18.08 -2.64
CA TYR A 89 37.09 18.24 -1.30
C TYR A 89 38.49 17.61 -1.19
N PHE A 90 38.67 16.38 -1.68
CA PHE A 90 39.96 15.68 -1.57
C PHE A 90 41.02 16.22 -2.52
N VAL A 91 40.67 16.56 -3.76
CA VAL A 91 41.70 16.94 -4.75
C VAL A 91 41.97 18.44 -4.79
N SER A 92 40.92 19.27 -4.72
CA SER A 92 41.05 20.72 -4.91
C SER A 92 40.80 21.51 -3.63
N ARG A 93 40.59 20.83 -2.48
CA ARG A 93 40.27 21.48 -1.19
C ARG A 93 39.00 22.35 -1.28
N SER A 94 37.96 21.82 -1.91
CA SER A 94 36.62 22.44 -2.06
C SER A 94 36.55 23.74 -2.86
N ARG A 95 37.52 24.02 -3.74
CA ARG A 95 37.51 25.21 -4.61
C ARG A 95 36.29 25.29 -5.53
N LEU A 96 35.73 24.16 -5.97
CA LEU A 96 34.53 24.13 -6.80
C LEU A 96 33.31 24.60 -6.01
N THR A 97 33.25 24.26 -4.72
CA THR A 97 32.20 24.72 -3.80
C THR A 97 32.33 26.22 -3.51
N ASP A 98 33.55 26.73 -3.34
CA ASP A 98 33.77 28.17 -3.16
C ASP A 98 33.38 28.96 -4.42
N TRP A 99 33.72 28.43 -5.59
CA TRP A 99 33.30 29.01 -6.87
C TRP A 99 31.79 28.98 -7.04
N SER A 100 31.11 27.87 -6.73
CA SER A 100 29.66 27.76 -6.86
C SER A 100 28.93 28.72 -5.91
N LEU A 101 29.38 28.85 -4.67
CA LEU A 101 28.91 29.89 -3.75
C LEU A 101 29.19 31.29 -4.30
N GLY A 102 30.34 31.50 -4.93
CA GLY A 102 30.66 32.75 -5.59
C GLY A 102 29.70 33.10 -6.72
N VAL A 103 29.19 32.12 -7.47
CA VAL A 103 28.13 32.29 -8.49
C VAL A 103 26.81 32.71 -7.85
N ILE A 104 26.41 32.07 -6.75
CA ILE A 104 25.15 32.38 -6.07
C ILE A 104 25.19 33.77 -5.41
N LEU A 105 26.29 34.08 -4.73
CA LEU A 105 26.48 35.32 -3.97
C LEU A 105 27.08 36.46 -4.80
N LEU A 106 27.29 36.30 -6.11
CA LEU A 106 27.92 37.30 -6.98
C LEU A 106 29.32 37.76 -6.52
N LYS A 107 30.05 36.92 -5.76
CA LYS A 107 31.45 37.22 -5.37
C LYS A 107 32.37 37.22 -6.58
N PRO A 108 33.48 37.97 -6.58
CA PRO A 108 34.42 38.00 -7.71
C PRO A 108 34.81 36.61 -8.20
N PRO A 109 35.00 36.42 -9.53
CA PRO A 109 35.24 35.10 -10.11
C PRO A 109 36.52 34.49 -9.55
N LEU A 110 36.40 33.33 -8.92
CA LEU A 110 37.53 32.56 -8.45
C LEU A 110 38.14 31.79 -9.62
N ALA A 111 39.46 31.85 -9.77
CA ALA A 111 40.15 31.05 -10.78
C ALA A 111 40.15 29.57 -10.40
N LEU A 112 39.44 28.74 -11.19
CA LEU A 112 39.48 27.30 -11.04
C LEU A 112 40.82 26.76 -11.54
N CYS A 113 41.34 25.76 -10.83
CA CYS A 113 42.44 24.94 -11.33
C CYS A 113 41.93 24.06 -12.50
N TRP A 114 42.84 23.64 -13.39
CA TRP A 114 42.54 22.62 -14.40
C TRP A 114 41.81 21.42 -13.79
N PHE A 115 42.25 20.92 -12.63
CA PHE A 115 41.66 19.73 -12.03
C PHE A 115 40.18 19.95 -11.69
N SER A 116 39.82 21.12 -11.14
CA SER A 116 38.42 21.46 -10.84
C SER A 116 37.54 21.48 -12.11
N TRP A 117 38.08 21.89 -13.25
CA TRP A 117 37.39 21.78 -14.54
C TRP A 117 37.16 20.32 -14.96
N LEU A 118 38.11 19.44 -14.70
CA LEU A 118 37.97 18.00 -14.96
C LEU A 118 36.91 17.38 -14.07
N ILE A 119 36.88 17.69 -12.76
CA ILE A 119 35.82 17.24 -11.85
C ILE A 119 34.45 17.77 -12.31
N LEU A 120 34.36 19.04 -12.73
CA LEU A 120 33.12 19.61 -13.23
C LEU A 120 32.65 18.90 -14.52
N ALA A 121 33.58 18.54 -15.41
CA ALA A 121 33.28 17.76 -16.62
C ALA A 121 32.92 16.30 -16.32
N LEU A 122 33.37 15.74 -15.20
CA LEU A 122 32.98 14.40 -14.74
C LEU A 122 31.52 14.35 -14.29
N TRP A 123 30.97 15.47 -13.80
CA TRP A 123 29.59 15.52 -13.31
C TRP A 123 28.53 15.04 -14.32
N PRO A 124 28.47 15.54 -15.58
CA PRO A 124 27.53 15.02 -16.57
C PRO A 124 27.74 13.55 -16.93
N LEU A 125 28.97 13.03 -16.82
CA LEU A 125 29.23 11.60 -17.03
C LEU A 125 28.62 10.75 -15.91
N LEU A 126 28.70 11.21 -14.66
CA LEU A 126 28.05 10.56 -13.52
C LEU A 126 26.52 10.62 -13.64
N ILE A 127 25.99 11.73 -14.16
CA ILE A 127 24.55 11.84 -14.47
C ILE A 127 24.16 10.82 -15.54
N LEU A 128 24.93 10.74 -16.64
CA LEU A 128 24.65 9.78 -17.69
C LEU A 128 24.70 8.34 -17.15
N LEU A 129 25.70 8.02 -16.33
CA LEU A 129 25.84 6.71 -15.71
C LEU A 129 24.68 6.40 -14.75
N GLY A 130 24.26 7.35 -13.92
CA GLY A 130 23.13 7.19 -13.01
C GLY A 130 21.80 7.01 -13.76
N VAL A 131 21.56 7.82 -14.80
CA VAL A 131 20.39 7.67 -15.67
C VAL A 131 20.42 6.33 -16.40
N LEU A 132 21.56 5.92 -16.96
CA LEU A 132 21.68 4.63 -17.65
C LEU A 132 21.49 3.46 -16.69
N THR A 133 22.09 3.48 -15.51
CA THR A 133 21.92 2.43 -14.50
C THR A 133 20.47 2.34 -14.07
N GLN A 134 19.83 3.46 -13.71
CA GLN A 134 18.42 3.47 -13.33
C GLN A 134 17.50 3.13 -14.50
N TRP A 135 17.81 3.53 -15.73
CA TRP A 135 17.01 3.13 -16.90
C TRP A 135 17.14 1.63 -17.17
N ARG A 136 18.33 1.05 -17.05
CA ARG A 136 18.58 -0.39 -17.27
C ARG A 136 18.04 -1.28 -16.14
N LEU A 137 18.10 -0.81 -14.89
CA LEU A 137 17.66 -1.54 -13.70
C LEU A 137 16.17 -1.27 -13.38
N THR A 138 15.77 0.00 -13.32
CA THR A 138 14.40 0.43 -12.98
C THR A 138 13.47 0.41 -14.19
N GLY A 139 13.95 0.65 -15.41
CA GLY A 139 13.12 0.60 -16.63
C GLY A 139 12.71 -0.81 -17.07
N ARG A 140 13.39 -1.85 -16.58
CA ARG A 140 12.99 -3.26 -16.76
C ARG A 140 12.05 -3.77 -15.66
N GLY A 141 11.86 -3.01 -14.59
CA GLY A 141 11.10 -3.41 -13.41
C GLY A 141 9.78 -2.67 -13.28
N VAL A 142 8.70 -3.39 -13.57
CA VAL A 142 7.31 -3.12 -13.17
C VAL A 142 6.59 -2.03 -13.96
N TYR A 143 5.95 -2.50 -15.03
CA TYR A 143 4.69 -1.97 -15.52
C TYR A 143 3.76 -1.62 -14.34
N HIS A 144 3.56 -0.33 -14.09
CA HIS A 144 2.54 0.17 -13.15
C HIS A 144 1.10 -0.02 -13.68
N SER A 145 0.87 -1.06 -14.49
CA SER A 145 -0.47 -1.66 -14.69
C SER A 145 -0.78 -2.73 -13.64
N GLU A 146 0.17 -3.10 -12.78
CA GLU A 146 0.04 -4.19 -11.79
C GLU A 146 -0.25 -3.70 -10.35
N LEU A 147 -0.15 -2.39 -10.05
CA LEU A 147 -0.38 -1.86 -8.69
C LEU A 147 -1.75 -1.16 -8.49
N GLY A 148 -2.48 -0.87 -9.58
CA GLY A 148 -3.92 -0.78 -9.48
C GLY A 148 -4.45 -2.21 -9.59
N PRO A 149 -5.32 -2.72 -8.68
CA PRO A 149 -5.90 -4.04 -8.87
C PRO A 149 -6.49 -4.08 -10.28
N SER A 150 -5.86 -4.87 -11.16
CA SER A 150 -6.19 -4.92 -12.58
C SER A 150 -7.71 -4.95 -12.68
N ARG A 151 -8.33 -4.05 -13.44
CA ARG A 151 -9.81 -4.00 -13.55
C ARG A 151 -10.37 -5.40 -13.81
N ARG A 152 -9.62 -6.22 -14.56
CA ARG A 152 -9.90 -7.64 -14.81
C ARG A 152 -9.77 -8.51 -13.55
N SER A 153 -8.70 -8.39 -12.77
CA SER A 153 -8.56 -9.08 -11.47
C SER A 153 -9.64 -8.67 -10.46
N ARG A 154 -9.99 -7.38 -10.39
CA ARG A 154 -11.09 -6.87 -9.55
C ARG A 154 -12.45 -7.42 -10.02
N GLN A 155 -12.70 -7.46 -11.32
CA GLN A 155 -13.91 -8.05 -11.89
C GLN A 155 -13.98 -9.56 -11.66
N LEU A 156 -12.86 -10.29 -11.81
CA LEU A 156 -12.79 -11.73 -11.56
C LEU A 156 -12.99 -12.06 -10.07
N ASN A 157 -12.39 -11.28 -9.16
CA ASN A 157 -12.63 -11.43 -7.72
C ASN A 157 -14.08 -11.12 -7.35
N LEU A 158 -14.70 -10.07 -7.91
CA LEU A 158 -16.13 -9.78 -7.70
C LEU A 158 -17.04 -10.87 -8.26
N GLN A 159 -16.73 -11.43 -9.44
CA GLN A 159 -17.48 -12.55 -10.00
C GLN A 159 -17.33 -13.81 -9.15
N ARG A 160 -16.13 -14.10 -8.65
CA ARG A 160 -15.87 -15.23 -7.76
C ARG A 160 -16.63 -15.09 -6.44
N ILE A 161 -16.58 -13.92 -5.82
CA ILE A 161 -17.33 -13.60 -4.59
C ILE A 161 -18.83 -13.74 -4.84
N ARG A 162 -19.37 -13.17 -5.92
CA ARG A 162 -20.79 -13.31 -6.28
C ARG A 162 -21.18 -14.76 -6.56
N GLN A 163 -20.29 -15.56 -7.14
CA GLN A 163 -20.52 -16.99 -7.37
C GLN A 163 -20.49 -17.79 -6.07
N GLU A 164 -19.57 -17.51 -5.15
CA GLU A 164 -19.52 -18.11 -3.82
C GLU A 164 -20.74 -17.73 -2.98
N GLU A 165 -21.16 -16.46 -3.03
CA GLU A 165 -22.37 -15.95 -2.39
C GLU A 165 -23.62 -16.67 -2.94
N SER A 166 -23.76 -16.80 -4.27
CA SER A 166 -24.90 -17.54 -4.86
C SER A 166 -24.93 -19.03 -4.45
N ARG A 167 -23.77 -19.67 -4.30
CA ARG A 167 -23.66 -21.05 -3.83
C ARG A 167 -23.99 -21.15 -2.34
N ALA A 168 -23.58 -20.18 -1.54
CA ALA A 168 -23.91 -20.11 -0.11
C ALA A 168 -25.42 -19.89 0.10
N GLU A 169 -26.04 -18.99 -0.67
CA GLU A 169 -27.49 -18.78 -0.64
C GLU A 169 -28.28 -20.02 -1.04
N GLN A 170 -27.88 -20.74 -2.09
CA GLN A 170 -28.51 -22.00 -2.49
C GLN A 170 -28.41 -23.07 -1.40
N ARG A 171 -27.25 -23.19 -0.75
CA ARG A 171 -27.07 -24.08 0.41
C ARG A 171 -28.00 -23.68 1.54
N GLN A 172 -28.04 -22.39 1.90
CA GLN A 172 -28.91 -21.89 2.96
C GLN A 172 -30.40 -22.14 2.66
N ARG A 173 -30.86 -21.93 1.42
CA ARG A 173 -32.24 -22.25 1.00
C ARG A 173 -32.55 -23.73 1.14
N LYS A 174 -31.63 -24.60 0.71
CA LYS A 174 -31.77 -26.07 0.86
C LYS A 174 -31.85 -26.48 2.32
N TYR A 175 -30.97 -25.95 3.17
CA TYR A 175 -31.02 -26.20 4.62
C TYR A 175 -32.32 -25.70 5.24
N ARG A 176 -32.77 -24.49 4.89
CA ARG A 176 -34.03 -23.92 5.37
C ARG A 176 -35.24 -24.78 4.97
N TYR A 177 -35.28 -25.24 3.72
CA TYR A 177 -36.33 -26.13 3.24
C TYR A 177 -36.32 -27.48 3.97
N LEU A 178 -35.15 -28.12 4.11
CA LEU A 178 -35.02 -29.39 4.84
C LEU A 178 -35.44 -29.24 6.32
N TYR A 179 -35.10 -28.12 6.94
CA TYR A 179 -35.55 -27.79 8.29
C TYR A 179 -37.07 -27.67 8.36
N GLN A 180 -37.68 -26.89 7.46
CA GLN A 180 -39.13 -26.74 7.38
C GLN A 180 -39.88 -28.06 7.14
N VAL A 181 -39.37 -28.93 6.26
CA VAL A 181 -39.95 -30.26 6.02
C VAL A 181 -39.85 -31.13 7.27
N ARG A 182 -38.68 -31.14 7.93
CA ARG A 182 -38.49 -31.87 9.19
C ARG A 182 -39.42 -31.37 10.29
N THR A 183 -39.61 -30.05 10.41
CA THR A 183 -40.54 -29.50 11.41
C THR A 183 -41.99 -29.72 11.03
N ALA A 184 -42.35 -29.66 9.74
CA ALA A 184 -43.74 -29.86 9.28
C ALA A 184 -44.20 -31.32 9.38
N HIS A 185 -43.30 -32.29 9.16
CA HIS A 185 -43.61 -33.72 9.28
C HIS A 185 -43.23 -34.32 10.65
N GLY A 186 -42.34 -33.67 11.41
CA GLY A 186 -41.83 -34.15 12.70
C GLY A 186 -42.69 -33.79 13.91
N ASP A 187 -43.79 -33.05 13.70
CA ASP A 187 -44.62 -32.51 14.79
C ASP A 187 -45.80 -33.42 15.19
N VAL A 188 -45.80 -34.67 14.75
CA VAL A 188 -46.83 -35.66 15.16
C VAL A 188 -46.70 -35.99 16.65
N ILE A 189 -45.47 -36.02 17.17
CA ILE A 189 -45.20 -36.35 18.58
C ILE A 189 -45.59 -35.17 19.48
N SER A 190 -45.32 -33.93 19.10
CA SER A 190 -45.69 -32.76 19.92
C SER A 190 -47.20 -32.52 19.92
N GLN A 191 -47.90 -32.75 18.79
CA GLN A 191 -49.37 -32.67 18.75
C GLN A 191 -50.01 -33.73 19.65
N SER A 192 -49.52 -34.98 19.61
CA SER A 192 -50.03 -36.03 20.50
C SER A 192 -49.77 -35.73 21.98
N TYR A 193 -48.61 -35.14 22.30
CA TYR A 193 -48.26 -34.72 23.66
C TYR A 193 -49.12 -33.54 24.13
N ILE A 194 -49.31 -32.50 23.31
CA ILE A 194 -50.15 -31.33 23.63
C ILE A 194 -51.62 -31.75 23.76
N GLN A 195 -52.13 -32.64 22.88
CA GLN A 195 -53.48 -33.20 23.02
C GLN A 195 -53.63 -34.01 24.31
N SER A 196 -52.61 -34.78 24.71
CA SER A 196 -52.64 -35.52 25.97
C SER A 196 -52.64 -34.59 27.20
N LEU A 197 -51.97 -33.44 27.12
CA LEU A 197 -52.01 -32.41 28.16
C LEU A 197 -53.36 -31.70 28.19
N GLN A 198 -53.92 -31.32 27.04
CA GLN A 198 -55.27 -30.73 26.98
C GLN A 198 -56.34 -31.67 27.54
N LYS A 199 -56.26 -32.98 27.25
CA LYS A 199 -57.17 -33.99 27.80
C LYS A 199 -57.03 -34.16 29.32
N LYS A 200 -55.83 -33.91 29.88
CA LYS A 200 -55.59 -33.93 31.33
C LYS A 200 -56.01 -32.64 32.04
N VAL A 201 -56.07 -31.51 31.32
CA VAL A 201 -56.43 -30.20 31.89
C VAL A 201 -57.93 -29.90 31.77
N CYS A 202 -58.62 -30.41 30.74
CA CYS A 202 -60.07 -30.29 30.57
C CYS A 202 -60.72 -31.68 30.39
N PRO A 203 -61.20 -32.31 31.47
CA PRO A 203 -62.04 -33.50 31.33
C PRO A 203 -63.42 -33.08 30.76
N PRO A 204 -64.03 -33.87 29.83
CA PRO A 204 -65.44 -33.72 29.50
C PRO A 204 -66.30 -34.11 30.72
N PRO A 205 -67.51 -33.54 30.85
CA PRO A 205 -68.38 -33.81 31.99
C PRO A 205 -68.92 -35.24 31.88
N ASP A 206 -68.72 -35.98 32.98
CA ASP A 206 -69.39 -37.21 33.38
C ASP A 206 -69.31 -38.41 32.41
N ASP A 207 -68.51 -39.43 32.77
CA ASP A 207 -69.15 -40.62 33.34
C ASP A 207 -68.16 -41.52 34.07
N SER A 208 -68.67 -42.09 35.14
CA SER A 208 -67.93 -42.77 36.20
C SER A 208 -67.63 -44.22 35.82
N LEU A 209 -66.57 -44.74 36.45
CA LEU A 209 -66.36 -46.17 36.78
C LEU A 209 -65.71 -47.03 35.68
N SER A 210 -64.39 -47.26 35.78
CA SER A 210 -63.84 -48.61 36.02
C SER A 210 -62.30 -48.60 36.17
N MET A 211 -61.87 -49.04 37.35
CA MET A 211 -60.73 -49.92 37.65
C MET A 211 -59.33 -49.66 37.05
N LEU A 212 -58.41 -49.32 37.99
CA LEU A 212 -57.15 -50.04 38.25
C LEU A 212 -56.86 -51.25 37.34
N HIS A 213 -55.85 -51.11 36.47
CA HIS A 213 -54.97 -52.20 36.06
C HIS A 213 -53.67 -51.60 35.47
N SER A 214 -52.60 -51.49 36.26
CA SER A 214 -51.45 -52.41 36.35
C SER A 214 -50.38 -52.19 35.26
N ASP A 215 -49.15 -52.21 35.77
CA ASP A 215 -47.92 -52.70 35.11
C ASP A 215 -47.21 -51.79 34.11
N LEU A 216 -45.88 -51.77 34.00
CA LEU A 216 -44.75 -52.26 34.80
C LEU A 216 -43.54 -51.86 33.93
N THR A 217 -42.48 -51.31 34.53
CA THR A 217 -41.08 -51.36 34.06
C THR A 217 -40.75 -50.98 32.59
N HIS A 218 -39.96 -49.91 32.41
CA HIS A 218 -38.51 -50.04 32.14
C HIS A 218 -37.84 -48.66 32.21
N LEU A 219 -37.34 -48.32 33.39
CA LEU A 219 -36.26 -47.33 33.52
C LEU A 219 -34.98 -48.02 33.06
N THR A 220 -34.40 -47.57 31.95
CA THR A 220 -32.99 -47.87 31.65
C THR A 220 -32.18 -46.62 31.92
N VAL A 221 -31.38 -46.76 32.96
CA VAL A 221 -30.43 -45.83 33.56
C VAL A 221 -29.33 -45.44 32.56
N LEU A 222 -29.02 -44.15 32.50
CA LEU A 222 -27.83 -43.60 31.84
C LEU A 222 -26.58 -44.02 32.61
N ASN A 223 -25.61 -44.64 31.94
CA ASN A 223 -24.27 -44.89 32.49
C ASN A 223 -23.30 -43.81 31.98
N PRO A 224 -22.65 -43.00 32.86
CA PRO A 224 -21.60 -42.08 32.48
C PRO A 224 -20.24 -42.59 32.99
N SER A 225 -19.35 -43.01 32.10
CA SER A 225 -17.89 -42.87 32.22
C SER A 225 -17.16 -43.77 31.22
N GLU A 226 -16.44 -43.15 30.28
CA GLU A 226 -15.05 -43.52 30.01
C GLU A 226 -14.38 -42.41 29.20
N SER A 227 -13.47 -41.72 29.88
CA SER A 227 -12.52 -40.78 29.29
C SER A 227 -11.27 -41.53 28.81
N THR A 228 -10.69 -41.00 27.74
CA THR A 228 -9.25 -41.08 27.39
C THR A 228 -8.79 -42.29 26.56
N ALA A 229 -8.50 -42.05 25.28
CA ALA A 229 -7.16 -42.31 24.71
C ALA A 229 -7.02 -41.70 23.29
N THR A 230 -6.10 -40.74 23.19
CA THR A 230 -5.45 -40.26 21.97
C THR A 230 -4.56 -41.32 21.33
N THR A 231 -4.59 -41.49 20.01
CA THR A 231 -3.40 -41.92 19.24
C THR A 231 -3.45 -41.45 17.79
N MET A 232 -2.31 -40.93 17.32
CA MET A 232 -2.04 -40.41 15.98
C MET A 232 -2.07 -41.50 14.92
N SER A 233 -2.49 -41.16 13.69
CA SER A 233 -2.23 -41.96 12.48
C SER A 233 -1.25 -41.22 11.58
N GLN A 234 -0.06 -41.80 11.40
CA GLN A 234 0.80 -41.58 10.24
C GLN A 234 0.26 -42.43 9.10
N VAL A 235 0.13 -41.82 7.92
CA VAL A 235 -0.16 -42.50 6.65
C VAL A 235 1.13 -42.43 5.82
N THR A 236 1.55 -43.62 5.40
CA THR A 236 2.59 -43.94 4.40
C THR A 236 2.42 -43.23 3.07
#